data_AF-A0A519ZXR0-F1
#
_entry.id   AF-A0A519ZXR0-F1
#
_cell.length_a   1.000
_cell.length_b   1.000
_cell.length_c   1.000
_cell.angle_alpha   90.00
_cell.angle_beta   90.00
_cell.angle_gamma   90.00
#
_symmetry.space_group_name_H-M   'P 1'
#
loop_
_entity.id
_entity.type
_entity.pdbx_description
1 polymer ?
#
loop_
_entity_poly.entity_id
_entity_poly.type
_entity_poly.pdbx_seq_one_letter_code
_entity_poly.pdbx_strand_id
1 'polypeptide(L)'
;LQKDKYSISMNRSRLIADAKAKAIELADAGYTKPVQRKNIKVLGKQGLGIVYAGANTMYSGNYISEHDKKISEKLGWVMCGGDLSSPTEVTEQYLLDLEREAFLSLCGERKTLERIQSIVTKGKPLRN
;
A
#
# COMPACT_ATOMS: atom_id res chain seq x y z
N LEU A 1 2.44 13.21 -9.03
CA LEU A 1 3.91 13.37 -9.11
C LEU A 1 4.19 14.53 -10.07
N GLN A 2 4.77 15.63 -9.60
CA GLN A 2 4.97 16.86 -10.42
C GLN A 2 6.07 16.61 -11.46
N LYS A 3 5.80 16.95 -12.72
CA LYS A 3 6.80 16.96 -13.80
C LYS A 3 7.95 17.92 -13.39
N ASP A 4 9.20 17.56 -13.71
CA ASP A 4 10.43 18.37 -13.53
C ASP A 4 11.05 18.49 -12.11
N LYS A 5 10.63 17.69 -11.12
CA LYS A 5 11.25 17.70 -9.77
C LYS A 5 12.12 16.48 -9.41
N TYR A 6 12.35 15.55 -10.34
CA TYR A 6 13.10 14.32 -10.06
C TYR A 6 14.50 14.37 -10.68
N SER A 7 15.50 13.90 -9.91
CA SER A 7 16.87 13.71 -10.37
C SER A 7 17.20 12.21 -10.40
N ILE A 8 17.86 11.76 -11.46
CA ILE A 8 18.32 10.37 -11.60
C ILE A 8 19.82 10.33 -11.33
N SER A 9 20.26 9.47 -10.41
CA SER A 9 21.69 9.22 -10.17
C SER A 9 22.07 7.86 -10.74
N MET A 10 22.96 7.87 -11.74
CA MET A 10 23.46 6.65 -12.39
C MET A 10 24.65 6.03 -11.64
N ASN A 11 25.39 6.84 -10.87
CA ASN A 11 26.55 6.39 -10.12
C ASN A 11 26.15 5.96 -8.70
N ARG A 12 26.18 4.65 -8.45
CA ARG A 12 25.77 4.06 -7.16
C ARG A 12 26.55 4.62 -5.96
N SER A 13 27.82 4.98 -6.13
CA SER A 13 28.65 5.55 -5.06
C SER A 13 28.23 6.98 -4.69
N ARG A 14 27.58 7.71 -5.60
CA ARG A 14 27.09 9.08 -5.37
C ARG A 14 25.62 9.15 -4.96
N LEU A 15 24.87 8.05 -5.08
CA LEU A 15 23.42 8.00 -4.84
C LEU A 15 22.98 8.67 -3.53
N ILE A 16 23.67 8.39 -2.41
CA ILE A 16 23.33 8.95 -1.10
C ILE A 16 23.63 10.46 -1.05
N ALA A 17 24.77 10.89 -1.62
CA ALA A 17 25.15 12.30 -1.65
C ALA A 17 24.17 13.12 -2.52
N ASP A 18 23.80 12.60 -3.69
CA ASP A 18 22.85 13.24 -4.60
C ASP A 18 21.45 13.30 -3.97
N ALA A 19 21.01 12.23 -3.29
CA ALA A 19 19.73 12.21 -2.58
C ALA A 19 19.69 13.24 -1.44
N LYS A 20 20.78 13.36 -0.66
CA LYS A 20 20.90 14.38 0.38
C LYS A 20 20.83 15.79 -0.19
N ALA A 21 21.59 16.06 -1.26
CA ALA A 21 21.59 17.36 -1.92
C ALA A 21 20.17 17.73 -2.40
N LYS A 22 19.44 16.76 -2.98
CA LYS A 22 18.06 16.99 -3.43
C LYS A 22 17.08 17.25 -2.28
N ALA A 23 17.25 16.57 -1.15
CA ALA A 23 16.43 16.81 0.03
C ALA A 23 16.63 18.22 0.60
N ILE A 24 17.88 18.70 0.61
CA ILE A 24 18.21 20.07 1.01
C ILE A 24 17.61 21.07 0.02
N GLU A 25 17.78 20.84 -1.29
CA GLU A 25 17.19 21.69 -2.33
C GLU A 25 15.66 21.81 -2.18
N LEU A 26 14.96 20.71 -1.85
CA LEU A 26 13.53 20.74 -1.58
C LEU A 26 13.19 21.58 -0.33
N ALA A 27 13.99 21.45 0.73
CA ALA A 27 13.81 22.24 1.95
C ALA A 27 14.04 23.73 1.70
N ASP A 28 15.12 24.09 0.98
CA ASP A 28 15.47 25.47 0.62
C ASP A 28 14.44 26.09 -0.33
N ALA A 29 13.85 25.28 -1.22
CA ALA A 29 12.73 25.69 -2.07
C ALA A 29 11.41 25.89 -1.29
N GLY A 30 11.42 25.76 0.04
CA GLY A 30 10.26 25.97 0.90
C GLY A 30 9.25 24.82 0.88
N TYR A 31 9.69 23.58 0.63
CA TYR A 31 8.80 22.44 0.69
C TYR A 31 8.15 22.34 2.08
N THR A 32 6.81 22.33 2.09
CA THR A 32 6.00 22.08 3.28
C THR A 32 5.15 20.85 3.08
N LYS A 33 4.83 20.16 4.19
CA LYS A 33 3.97 18.98 4.17
C LYS A 33 2.59 19.37 3.59
N PRO A 34 2.07 18.65 2.58
CA PRO A 34 0.72 18.87 2.09
C PRO A 34 -0.32 18.76 3.21
N VAL A 35 -1.37 19.56 3.13
CA VAL A 35 -2.49 19.49 4.08
C VAL A 35 -3.18 18.15 3.91
N GLN A 36 -3.25 17.38 5.01
CA GLN A 36 -3.91 16.08 5.00
C GLN A 36 -5.41 16.24 4.80
N ARG A 37 -5.98 15.37 3.96
CA ARG A 37 -7.43 15.36 3.71
C ARG A 37 -8.18 14.86 4.94
N LYS A 38 -9.37 15.42 5.19
CA LYS A 38 -10.23 15.06 6.33
C LYS A 38 -11.59 14.49 5.93
N ASN A 39 -11.89 14.47 4.64
CA ASN A 39 -13.19 14.20 4.06
C ASN A 39 -13.13 13.03 3.05
N ILE A 40 -12.42 11.96 3.40
CA ILE A 40 -12.35 10.77 2.54
C ILE A 40 -13.55 9.88 2.86
N LYS A 41 -14.45 9.70 1.90
CA LYS A 41 -15.62 8.83 2.07
C LYS A 41 -15.23 7.37 1.91
N VAL A 42 -15.48 6.56 2.94
CA VAL A 42 -15.35 5.10 2.92
C VAL A 42 -16.72 4.45 3.04
N LEU A 43 -16.82 3.18 2.62
CA LEU A 43 -18.10 2.46 2.51
C LEU A 43 -18.43 1.57 3.73
N GLY A 44 -17.47 1.35 4.64
CA GLY A 44 -17.67 0.48 5.80
C GLY A 44 -18.02 -0.96 5.42
N LYS A 45 -18.80 -1.63 6.30
CA LYS A 45 -19.20 -3.05 6.14
C LYS A 45 -19.93 -3.35 4.84
N GLN A 46 -20.69 -2.39 4.30
CA GLN A 46 -21.38 -2.57 3.03
C GLN A 46 -20.38 -2.79 1.88
N GLY A 47 -19.32 -1.98 1.81
CA GLY A 47 -18.25 -2.16 0.83
C GLY A 47 -17.42 -3.41 1.10
N LEU A 48 -17.16 -3.72 2.37
CA LEU A 48 -16.36 -4.87 2.76
C LEU A 48 -17.01 -6.20 2.34
N GLY A 49 -18.34 -6.31 2.45
CA GLY A 49 -19.08 -7.47 1.99
C GLY A 49 -18.91 -7.74 0.48
N ILE A 50 -18.85 -6.68 -0.34
CA ILE A 50 -18.59 -6.80 -1.78
C ILE A 50 -17.19 -7.34 -2.03
N VAL A 51 -16.19 -6.85 -1.29
CA VAL A 51 -14.81 -7.33 -1.42
C VAL A 51 -14.72 -8.82 -1.06
N TYR A 52 -15.34 -9.24 0.05
CA TYR A 52 -15.32 -10.64 0.48
C TYR A 52 -16.03 -11.56 -0.51
N ALA A 53 -17.18 -11.14 -1.04
CA ALA A 53 -17.86 -11.89 -2.09
C ALA A 53 -16.98 -12.01 -3.35
N GLY A 54 -16.35 -10.92 -3.79
CA GLY A 54 -15.44 -10.92 -4.94
C GLY A 54 -14.21 -11.81 -4.73
N ALA A 55 -13.53 -11.68 -3.60
CA ALA A 55 -12.36 -12.49 -3.25
C ALA A 55 -12.71 -13.98 -3.16
N ASN A 56 -13.86 -14.30 -2.56
CA ASN A 56 -14.32 -15.68 -2.48
C ASN A 56 -14.70 -16.27 -3.85
N THR A 57 -15.28 -15.47 -4.73
CA THR A 57 -15.63 -15.87 -6.10
C THR A 57 -14.36 -16.16 -6.91
N MET A 58 -13.36 -15.28 -6.83
CA MET A 58 -12.07 -15.49 -7.49
C MET A 58 -11.34 -16.72 -6.96
N TYR A 59 -11.38 -16.95 -5.65
CA TYR A 59 -10.78 -18.12 -5.03
C TYR A 59 -11.48 -19.42 -5.48
N SER A 60 -12.82 -19.44 -5.42
CA SER A 60 -13.63 -20.60 -5.86
C SER A 60 -13.48 -20.87 -7.35
N GLY A 61 -13.27 -19.84 -8.16
CA GLY A 61 -12.94 -19.94 -9.58
C GLY A 61 -11.50 -20.34 -9.88
N ASN A 62 -10.68 -20.66 -8.87
CA ASN A 62 -9.25 -20.96 -9.00
C ASN A 62 -8.42 -19.86 -9.68
N TYR A 63 -8.90 -18.61 -9.65
CA TYR A 63 -8.20 -17.46 -10.22
C TYR A 63 -7.17 -16.85 -9.27
N ILE A 64 -7.21 -17.15 -7.99
CA ILE A 64 -6.30 -16.64 -6.97
C ILE A 64 -5.94 -17.75 -5.97
N SER A 65 -4.75 -17.68 -5.35
CA SER A 65 -4.41 -18.59 -4.26
C SER A 65 -5.15 -18.21 -2.97
N GLU A 66 -5.08 -19.08 -1.96
CA GLU A 66 -5.57 -18.75 -0.62
C GLU A 66 -4.87 -17.53 -0.02
N HIS A 67 -3.56 -17.37 -0.27
CA HIS A 67 -2.81 -16.20 0.22
C HIS A 67 -3.21 -14.93 -0.52
N ASP A 68 -3.45 -15.03 -1.83
CA ASP A 68 -3.97 -13.90 -2.62
C ASP A 68 -5.33 -13.45 -2.06
N LYS A 69 -6.23 -14.39 -1.72
CA LYS A 69 -7.51 -14.09 -1.06
C LYS A 69 -7.29 -13.32 0.24
N LYS A 70 -6.40 -13.80 1.11
CA LYS A 70 -6.06 -13.13 2.38
C LYS A 70 -5.54 -11.70 2.17
N ILE A 71 -4.68 -11.48 1.16
CA ILE A 71 -4.17 -10.15 0.80
C ILE A 71 -5.32 -9.26 0.31
N SER A 72 -6.17 -9.76 -0.60
CA SER A 72 -7.32 -9.02 -1.13
C SER A 72 -8.30 -8.60 -0.03
N GLU A 73 -8.57 -9.47 0.93
CA GLU A 73 -9.45 -9.18 2.06
C GLU A 73 -8.86 -8.11 2.99
N LYS A 74 -7.54 -8.15 3.27
CA LYS A 74 -6.83 -7.12 4.03
C LYS A 74 -6.81 -5.78 3.30
N LEU A 75 -6.59 -5.77 1.99
CA LEU A 75 -6.67 -4.57 1.17
C LEU A 75 -8.08 -3.96 1.21
N GLY A 76 -9.10 -4.81 1.05
CA GLY A 76 -10.51 -4.40 1.17
C GLY A 76 -10.83 -3.77 2.51
N TRP A 77 -10.31 -4.34 3.59
CA TRP A 77 -10.48 -3.80 4.94
C TRP A 77 -9.95 -2.38 5.07
N VAL A 78 -8.74 -2.09 4.55
CA VAL A 78 -8.17 -0.73 4.55
C VAL A 78 -9.03 0.21 3.69
N MET A 79 -9.38 -0.19 2.47
CA MET A 79 -10.16 0.64 1.53
C MET A 79 -11.57 0.96 2.04
N CYS A 80 -12.18 0.04 2.79
CA CYS A 80 -13.51 0.24 3.39
C CYS A 80 -13.47 0.99 4.72
N GLY A 81 -12.28 1.36 5.21
CA GLY A 81 -12.12 2.12 6.45
C GLY A 81 -12.18 1.27 7.72
N GLY A 82 -11.88 -0.03 7.63
CA GLY A 82 -11.83 -0.94 8.76
C GLY A 82 -13.21 -1.37 9.27
N ASP A 83 -13.39 -1.39 10.59
CA ASP A 83 -14.63 -1.86 11.24
C ASP A 83 -15.70 -0.74 11.38
N LEU A 84 -15.98 -0.04 10.29
CA LEU A 84 -17.04 0.96 10.25
C LEU A 84 -18.34 0.34 9.79
N SER A 85 -19.42 0.56 10.54
CA SER A 85 -20.72 -0.09 10.25
C SER A 85 -21.43 0.50 9.03
N SER A 86 -21.16 1.76 8.70
CA SER A 86 -21.83 2.50 7.61
C SER A 86 -20.85 3.38 6.85
N PRO A 87 -21.22 3.84 5.63
CA PRO A 87 -20.42 4.82 4.92
C PRO A 87 -20.18 6.07 5.76
N THR A 88 -18.92 6.45 5.92
CA THR A 88 -18.47 7.50 6.84
C THR A 88 -17.35 8.30 6.20
N GLU A 89 -17.19 9.57 6.56
CA GLU A 89 -16.02 10.35 6.18
C GLU A 89 -14.92 10.19 7.22
N VAL A 90 -13.71 9.89 6.75
CA VAL A 90 -12.53 9.67 7.58
C VAL A 90 -11.39 10.58 7.14
N THR A 91 -10.39 10.71 8.02
CA THR A 91 -9.16 11.44 7.70
C THR A 91 -8.19 10.58 6.91
N GLU A 92 -7.31 11.22 6.16
CA GLU A 92 -6.20 10.56 5.48
C GLU A 92 -5.30 9.82 6.47
N GLN A 93 -5.01 10.45 7.62
CA GLN A 93 -4.19 9.85 8.65
C GLN A 93 -4.79 8.53 9.18
N TYR A 94 -6.11 8.47 9.35
CA TYR A 94 -6.81 7.24 9.74
C TYR A 94 -6.56 6.11 8.74
N LEU A 95 -6.70 6.36 7.43
CA LEU A 95 -6.44 5.35 6.41
C LEU A 95 -4.97 4.93 6.34
N LEU A 96 -4.03 5.87 6.48
CA LEU A 96 -2.60 5.58 6.53
C LEU A 96 -2.22 4.71 7.73
N ASP A 97 -2.87 4.91 8.88
CA ASP A 97 -2.64 4.09 10.06
C ASP A 97 -3.19 2.66 9.88
N LEU A 98 -4.38 2.51 9.29
CA LEU A 98 -4.93 1.20 8.90
C LEU A 98 -4.06 0.49 7.87
N GLU A 99 -3.59 1.22 6.84
CA GLU A 99 -2.69 0.69 5.81
C GLU A 99 -1.38 0.20 6.44
N ARG A 100 -0.78 0.99 7.34
CA ARG A 100 0.45 0.62 8.03
C ARG A 100 0.27 -0.67 8.83
N GLU A 101 -0.81 -0.79 9.58
CA GLU A 101 -1.10 -2.00 10.36
C GLU A 101 -1.28 -3.22 9.45
N ALA A 102 -2.12 -3.12 8.42
CA ALA A 102 -2.39 -4.20 7.48
C ALA A 102 -1.13 -4.63 6.72
N PHE A 103 -0.32 -3.67 6.28
CA PHE A 103 0.95 -3.93 5.60
C PHE A 103 1.94 -4.66 6.51
N LEU A 104 2.16 -4.15 7.73
CA LEU A 104 3.06 -4.79 8.68
C LEU A 104 2.61 -6.21 9.05
N SER A 105 1.30 -6.42 9.23
CA SER A 105 0.73 -7.75 9.44
C SER A 105 1.03 -8.69 8.27
N LEU A 106 0.84 -8.24 7.03
CA LEU A 106 1.13 -9.05 5.84
C LEU A 106 2.62 -9.32 5.63
N CYS A 107 3.50 -8.38 6.00
CA CYS A 107 4.95 -8.57 5.96
C CYS A 107 5.43 -9.66 6.94
N GLY A 108 4.70 -9.88 8.04
CA GLY A 108 4.98 -10.97 8.98
C GLY A 108 4.61 -12.37 8.48
N GLU A 109 3.88 -12.47 7.36
CA GLU A 109 3.43 -13.75 6.83
C GLU A 109 4.55 -14.49 6.07
N ARG A 110 4.76 -15.77 6.39
CA ARG A 110 5.77 -16.62 5.74
C ARG A 110 5.63 -16.63 4.21
N LYS A 111 4.39 -16.76 3.70
CA LYS A 111 4.13 -16.76 2.25
C LYS A 111 4.51 -15.44 1.59
N THR A 112 4.34 -14.30 2.27
CA THR A 112 4.77 -12.99 1.79
C THR A 112 6.30 -12.90 1.70
N LEU A 113 7.00 -13.38 2.73
CA LEU A 113 8.47 -13.42 2.74
C LEU A 113 9.01 -14.31 1.61
N GLU A 114 8.43 -15.49 1.40
CA GLU A 114 8.78 -16.39 0.30
C GLU A 114 8.59 -15.72 -1.08
N ARG A 115 7.50 -14.96 -1.27
CA ARG A 115 7.25 -14.20 -2.49
C ARG A 115 8.29 -13.10 -2.71
N ILE A 116 8.59 -12.31 -1.67
CA ILE A 116 9.62 -11.27 -1.73
C ILE A 116 10.99 -11.91 -2.07
N GLN A 117 11.35 -13.00 -1.40
CA GLN A 117 12.59 -13.70 -1.66
C GLN A 117 12.67 -14.22 -3.09
N SER A 118 11.59 -14.80 -3.63
CA SER A 118 11.54 -15.28 -5.01
C SER A 118 11.74 -14.13 -6.01
N ILE A 119 11.12 -12.98 -5.78
CA ILE A 119 11.29 -11.80 -6.63
C ILE A 119 12.74 -11.30 -6.58
N VAL A 120 13.33 -11.19 -5.39
CA VAL A 120 14.70 -10.68 -5.22
C VAL A 120 15.75 -11.65 -5.79
N THR A 121 15.56 -12.96 -5.60
CA THR A 121 16.58 -13.96 -5.98
C THR A 121 16.40 -14.50 -7.39
N LYS A 122 15.15 -14.73 -7.84
CA LYS A 122 14.84 -15.38 -9.11
C LYS A 122 14.23 -14.41 -10.14
N GLY A 123 13.83 -13.21 -9.73
CA GLY A 123 13.13 -12.25 -10.59
C GLY A 123 11.73 -12.68 -10.99
N LYS A 124 11.18 -13.77 -10.41
CA LYS A 124 9.88 -14.33 -10.79
C LYS A 124 8.90 -14.29 -9.61
N PRO A 125 7.65 -13.86 -9.83
CA PRO A 125 6.61 -13.94 -8.82
C PRO A 125 6.38 -15.39 -8.40
N LEU A 126 6.37 -15.65 -7.10
CA LEU A 126 5.94 -16.93 -6.55
C LEU A 126 4.43 -16.88 -6.31
N ARG A 127 3.74 -17.95 -6.66
CA ARG A 127 2.30 -18.09 -6.45
C ARG A 127 2.03 -19.27 -5.52
N ASN A 128 1.81 -18.95 -4.25
CA ASN A 128 1.59 -19.86 -3.10
C ASN A 128 0.40 -19.40 -2.24
#